data_AF-A0AAW5F5P4-F1
#
_entry.id   AF-A0AAW5F5P4-F1
#
_cell.length_a   1.000
_cell.length_b   1.000
_cell.length_c   1.000
_cell.angle_alpha   90.00
_cell.angle_beta   90.00
_cell.angle_gamma   90.00
#
_symmetry.space_group_name_H-M   'P 1'
#
loop_
_entity.id
_entity.type
_entity.pdbx_description
1 polymer ?
#
loop_
_entity_poly.entity_id
_entity_poly.type
_entity_poly.pdbx_seq_one_letter_code
_entity_poly.pdbx_strand_id
1 'polypeptide(L)'
;MQVKSTVKMNFPRITQLTQAAVTALEMTAEALHTEVIQAQVMPFDTGNLQNESTFVDYSESNQGKVSLASSTPYARRLYYHPEYNFQADENSNAKGNWYEDWLPGGSQSYFATKAFKQFYKKTGGV
;
A
#
# COMPACT_ATOMS: atom_id res chain seq x y z
N MET A 1 29.05 -43.63 0.08
CA MET A 1 29.55 -42.45 -0.68
C MET A 1 29.08 -41.21 0.07
N GLN A 2 29.99 -40.38 0.59
CA GLN A 2 29.62 -39.21 1.41
C GLN A 2 29.85 -37.95 0.57
N VAL A 3 28.78 -37.26 0.21
CA VAL A 3 28.85 -36.04 -0.59
C VAL A 3 28.93 -34.85 0.36
N LYS A 4 29.97 -34.02 0.21
CA LYS A 4 30.09 -32.74 0.92
C LYS A 4 29.80 -31.61 -0.06
N SER A 5 28.81 -30.79 0.27
CA SER A 5 28.53 -29.53 -0.42
C SER A 5 28.89 -28.36 0.49
N THR A 6 29.61 -27.37 -0.04
CA THR A 6 30.00 -26.15 0.68
C THR A 6 29.37 -24.95 -0.02
N VAL A 7 28.47 -24.26 0.67
CA VAL A 7 27.82 -23.03 0.16
C VAL A 7 28.53 -21.81 0.72
N LYS A 8 28.87 -20.83 -0.14
CA LYS A 8 29.40 -19.52 0.26
C LYS A 8 28.34 -18.44 0.07
N MET A 9 27.89 -17.85 1.16
CA MET A 9 26.87 -16.81 1.16
C MET A 9 27.51 -15.42 1.16
N ASN A 10 27.02 -14.51 0.31
CA ASN A 10 27.40 -13.10 0.35
C ASN A 10 26.49 -12.35 1.35
N PHE A 11 26.81 -12.47 2.64
CA PHE A 11 26.02 -11.83 3.70
C PHE A 11 25.86 -10.31 3.54
N PRO A 12 26.89 -9.53 3.17
CA PRO A 12 26.71 -8.10 2.91
C PRO A 12 25.65 -7.82 1.84
N ARG A 13 25.66 -8.56 0.73
CA ARG A 13 24.65 -8.41 -0.34
C ARG A 13 23.26 -8.84 0.12
N ILE A 14 23.15 -9.90 0.92
CA ILE A 14 21.87 -10.35 1.48
C ILE A 14 21.27 -9.25 2.36
N THR A 15 22.04 -8.65 3.27
CA THR A 15 21.56 -7.55 4.11
C THR A 15 21.10 -6.36 3.29
N GLN A 16 21.84 -5.99 2.23
CA GLN A 16 21.43 -4.92 1.32
C GLN A 16 20.09 -5.22 0.63
N LEU A 17 19.91 -6.45 0.14
CA LEU A 17 18.67 -6.87 -0.51
C LEU A 17 17.49 -6.91 0.47
N THR A 18 17.72 -7.36 1.71
CA THR A 18 16.71 -7.32 2.77
C THR A 18 16.27 -5.88 3.06
N GLN A 19 17.20 -4.94 3.19
CA GLN A 19 16.86 -3.52 3.40
C GLN A 19 16.15 -2.92 2.18
N ALA A 20 16.59 -3.27 0.97
CA ALA A 20 15.94 -2.82 -0.27
C ALA A 20 14.49 -3.30 -0.38
N ALA A 21 14.18 -4.50 0.14
CA ALA A 21 12.82 -5.03 0.21
C ALA A 21 11.94 -4.20 1.16
N VAL A 22 12.45 -3.83 2.34
CA VAL A 22 11.74 -2.95 3.28
C VAL A 22 11.46 -1.59 2.63
N THR A 23 12.48 -0.94 2.07
CA THR A 23 12.29 0.36 1.39
C THR A 23 11.33 0.26 0.21
N ALA A 24 11.39 -0.81 -0.59
CA ALA A 24 10.46 -1.02 -1.70
C ALA A 24 9.01 -1.20 -1.22
N LEU A 25 8.82 -1.84 -0.06
CA LEU A 25 7.51 -2.01 0.56
C LEU A 25 6.92 -0.66 1.01
N GLU A 26 7.72 0.18 1.67
CA GLU A 26 7.33 1.52 2.12
C GLU A 26 6.95 2.41 0.91
N MET A 27 7.78 2.42 -0.14
CA MET A 27 7.48 3.13 -1.39
C MET A 27 6.20 2.63 -2.08
N THR A 28 5.92 1.32 -1.99
CA THR A 28 4.70 0.73 -2.56
C THR A 28 3.45 1.24 -1.85
N ALA A 29 3.48 1.37 -0.53
CA ALA A 29 2.37 1.89 0.23
C ALA A 29 2.13 3.38 -0.04
N GLU A 30 3.18 4.20 -0.17
CA GLU A 30 3.03 5.62 -0.55
C GLU A 30 2.48 5.79 -1.97
N ALA A 31 2.96 4.96 -2.90
CA ALA A 31 2.42 4.94 -4.26
C ALA A 31 0.93 4.58 -4.26
N LEU A 32 0.53 3.58 -3.47
CA LEU A 32 -0.87 3.20 -3.32
C LEU A 32 -1.70 4.33 -2.67
N HIS A 33 -1.17 4.97 -1.63
CA HIS A 33 -1.83 6.10 -0.99
C HIS A 33 -2.10 7.23 -1.98
N THR A 34 -1.08 7.60 -2.77
CA THR A 34 -1.20 8.61 -3.83
C THR A 34 -2.22 8.21 -4.89
N GLU A 35 -2.18 6.96 -5.34
CA GLU A 35 -3.09 6.42 -6.35
C GLU A 35 -4.55 6.48 -5.89
N VAL A 36 -4.84 6.14 -4.62
CA VAL A 36 -6.20 6.21 -4.07
C VAL A 36 -6.71 7.66 -3.99
N ILE A 37 -5.85 8.61 -3.63
CA ILE A 37 -6.18 10.05 -3.65
C ILE A 37 -6.49 10.49 -5.09
N GLN A 38 -5.66 10.10 -6.06
CA GLN A 38 -5.84 10.46 -7.47
C GLN A 38 -7.08 9.84 -8.10
N ALA A 39 -7.49 8.66 -7.64
CA ALA A 39 -8.72 8.02 -8.08
C ALA A 39 -9.98 8.74 -7.59
N GLN A 40 -9.87 9.66 -6.62
CA GLN A 40 -10.97 10.45 -6.07
C GLN A 40 -12.13 9.58 -5.53
N VAL A 41 -11.80 8.45 -4.91
CA VAL A 41 -12.78 7.45 -4.45
C VAL A 41 -13.18 7.59 -2.98
N MET A 42 -12.39 8.31 -2.17
CA MET A 42 -12.71 8.51 -0.76
C MET A 42 -13.81 9.56 -0.57
N PRO A 43 -14.74 9.37 0.39
CA PRO A 43 -15.66 10.42 0.78
C PRO A 43 -14.95 11.69 1.23
N PHE A 44 -15.42 12.86 0.76
CA PHE A 44 -14.77 14.14 0.99
C PHE A 44 -15.80 15.21 1.38
N ASP A 45 -15.47 15.98 2.42
CA ASP A 45 -16.20 17.17 2.86
C ASP A 45 -15.18 18.26 3.23
N THR A 46 -14.55 18.14 4.41
CA THR A 46 -13.47 19.04 4.86
C THR A 46 -12.06 18.56 4.52
N GLY A 47 -11.94 17.35 3.97
CA GLY A 47 -10.67 16.67 3.73
C GLY A 47 -10.06 15.93 4.92
N ASN A 48 -10.64 16.02 6.13
CA ASN A 48 -10.08 15.37 7.32
C ASN A 48 -9.87 13.86 7.16
N LEU A 49 -10.82 13.14 6.54
CA LEU A 49 -10.69 11.70 6.34
C LEU A 49 -9.52 11.34 5.41
N GLN A 50 -9.46 11.98 4.24
CA GLN A 50 -8.51 11.65 3.19
C GLN A 50 -7.11 12.19 3.50
N ASN A 51 -7.01 13.47 3.87
CA ASN A 51 -5.73 14.17 3.91
C ASN A 51 -5.03 14.06 5.28
N GLU A 52 -5.80 14.11 6.37
CA GLU A 52 -5.24 14.16 7.73
C GLU A 52 -5.25 12.80 8.41
N SER A 53 -6.32 12.04 8.19
CA SER A 53 -6.60 10.81 8.95
C SER A 53 -6.34 9.53 8.17
N THR A 54 -5.93 9.62 6.90
CA THR A 54 -5.49 8.46 6.11
C THR A 54 -4.00 8.57 5.83
N PHE A 55 -3.24 7.56 6.25
CA PHE A 55 -1.78 7.59 6.21
C PHE A 55 -1.20 6.18 6.11
N VAL A 56 0.04 6.10 5.65
CA VAL A 56 0.82 4.87 5.67
C VAL A 56 1.45 4.66 7.04
N ASP A 57 1.21 3.50 7.63
CA ASP A 57 1.84 3.01 8.85
C ASP A 57 3.04 2.10 8.51
N TYR A 58 4.20 2.54 8.97
CA TYR A 58 5.50 1.91 8.79
C TYR A 58 5.98 1.10 9.99
N SER A 59 5.22 1.06 11.08
CA SER A 59 5.65 0.45 12.35
C SER A 59 6.08 -1.01 12.22
N GLU A 60 5.52 -1.74 11.25
CA GLU A 60 5.82 -3.14 10.95
C GLU A 60 6.66 -3.35 9.67
N SER A 61 7.22 -2.30 9.07
CA SER A 61 7.89 -2.39 7.75
C SER A 61 9.08 -3.35 7.78
N ASN A 62 9.85 -3.32 8.88
CA ASN A 62 10.96 -4.25 9.15
C ASN A 62 10.54 -5.71 9.28
N GLN A 63 9.25 -5.98 9.54
CA GLN A 63 8.66 -7.32 9.60
C GLN A 63 8.02 -7.73 8.26
N GLY A 64 8.16 -6.89 7.23
CA GLY A 64 7.59 -7.13 5.90
C GLY A 64 6.13 -6.73 5.76
N LYS A 65 5.63 -5.83 6.62
CA LYS A 65 4.24 -5.36 6.57
C LYS A 65 4.17 -3.83 6.66
N VAL A 66 3.36 -3.23 5.80
CA VAL A 66 2.96 -1.82 5.86
C VAL A 66 1.44 -1.77 5.75
N SER A 67 0.82 -0.76 6.35
CA SER A 67 -0.64 -0.63 6.34
C SER A 67 -1.00 0.76 5.85
N LEU A 68 -2.00 0.87 4.96
CA LEU A 68 -2.67 2.14 4.67
C LEU A 68 -3.90 2.21 5.57
N ALA A 69 -3.89 3.13 6.53
CA ALA A 69 -4.87 3.17 7.62
C ALA A 69 -5.66 4.48 7.60
N SER A 70 -6.96 4.39 7.88
CA SER A 70 -7.82 5.56 8.11
C SER A 70 -8.27 5.56 9.58
N SER A 71 -7.85 6.56 10.36
CA SER A 71 -7.92 6.52 11.84
C SER A 71 -9.13 7.21 12.46
N THR A 72 -10.03 7.80 11.67
CA THR A 72 -11.21 8.47 12.25
C THR A 72 -12.24 7.49 12.80
N PRO A 73 -12.97 7.84 13.88
CA PRO A 73 -14.02 6.98 14.43
C PRO A 73 -15.12 6.61 13.44
N TYR A 74 -15.36 7.47 12.44
CA TYR A 74 -16.40 7.29 11.43
C TYR A 74 -15.92 6.60 10.15
N ALA A 75 -14.61 6.39 9.94
CA ALA A 75 -14.07 5.78 8.71
C ALA A 75 -14.72 4.42 8.42
N ARG A 76 -14.82 3.56 9.44
CA ARG A 76 -15.46 2.23 9.31
C ARG A 76 -16.92 2.32 8.85
N ARG A 77 -17.69 3.29 9.39
CA ARG A 77 -19.08 3.51 9.01
C ARG A 77 -19.20 3.99 7.57
N LEU A 78 -18.30 4.84 7.10
CA LEU A 78 -18.35 5.27 5.70
C LEU A 78 -17.89 4.15 4.75
N TYR A 79 -16.88 3.39 5.15
CA TYR A 79 -16.30 2.33 4.32
C TYR A 79 -17.29 1.20 4.04
N TYR A 80 -17.89 0.63 5.07
CA TYR A 80 -18.73 -0.58 4.91
C TYR A 80 -20.19 -0.29 4.56
N HIS A 81 -20.53 0.95 4.20
CA HIS A 81 -21.89 1.36 3.81
C HIS A 81 -21.90 1.96 2.39
N PRO A 82 -21.67 1.13 1.34
CA PRO A 82 -21.69 1.58 -0.05
C PRO A 82 -23.06 2.04 -0.53
N GLU A 83 -24.14 1.74 0.21
CA GLU A 83 -25.50 2.20 -0.09
C GLU A 83 -25.74 3.68 0.20
N TYR A 84 -24.80 4.37 0.86
CA TYR A 84 -24.91 5.80 1.14
C TYR A 84 -24.74 6.63 -0.13
N ASN A 85 -25.45 7.76 -0.18
CA ASN A 85 -25.27 8.75 -1.22
C ASN A 85 -24.14 9.72 -0.83
N PHE A 86 -22.94 9.47 -1.33
CA PHE A 86 -21.77 10.32 -1.06
C PHE A 86 -21.79 11.57 -1.93
N GLN A 87 -21.42 12.72 -1.35
CA GLN A 87 -21.20 13.94 -2.11
C GLN A 87 -19.99 13.76 -3.04
N ALA A 88 -20.10 14.28 -4.27
CA ALA A 88 -19.12 14.07 -5.33
C ALA A 88 -18.49 15.38 -5.86
N ASP A 89 -18.64 16.48 -5.11
CA ASP A 89 -18.18 17.81 -5.54
C ASP A 89 -16.64 17.88 -5.61
N GLU A 90 -15.96 17.38 -4.57
CA GLU A 90 -14.49 17.36 -4.50
C GLU A 90 -13.92 16.06 -5.07
N ASN A 91 -14.56 14.94 -4.75
CA ASN A 91 -14.16 13.61 -5.19
C ASN A 91 -15.27 12.98 -6.04
N SER A 92 -15.10 13.07 -7.36
CA SER A 92 -16.11 12.66 -8.34
C SER A 92 -16.50 11.18 -8.29
N ASN A 93 -15.62 10.32 -7.75
CA ASN A 93 -15.83 8.88 -7.63
C ASN A 93 -16.07 8.43 -6.18
N ALA A 94 -16.44 9.35 -5.28
CA ALA A 94 -16.64 9.06 -3.87
C ALA A 94 -17.61 7.90 -3.65
N LYS A 95 -17.15 6.86 -2.93
CA LYS A 95 -17.92 5.65 -2.67
C LYS A 95 -17.57 5.02 -1.32
N GLY A 96 -18.44 4.14 -0.83
CA GLY A 96 -18.05 3.14 0.18
C GLY A 96 -17.09 2.12 -0.43
N ASN A 97 -16.47 1.29 0.40
CA ASN A 97 -15.47 0.30 0.00
C ASN A 97 -14.40 0.89 -0.93
N TRP A 98 -13.93 2.11 -0.67
CA TRP A 98 -13.06 2.87 -1.58
C TRP A 98 -11.69 2.22 -1.88
N TYR A 99 -11.35 1.06 -1.30
CA TYR A 99 -10.17 0.27 -1.69
C TYR A 99 -10.49 -0.91 -2.62
N GLU A 100 -11.77 -1.14 -2.97
CA GLU A 100 -12.21 -2.32 -3.73
C GLU A 100 -11.43 -2.56 -5.03
N ASP A 101 -11.03 -1.48 -5.72
CA ASP A 101 -10.28 -1.57 -6.96
C ASP A 101 -8.89 -2.19 -6.79
N TRP A 102 -8.25 -1.98 -5.62
CA TRP A 102 -6.91 -2.51 -5.32
C TRP A 102 -6.94 -3.83 -4.55
N LEU A 103 -8.12 -4.28 -4.10
CA LEU A 103 -8.32 -5.56 -3.43
C LEU A 103 -8.43 -6.73 -4.45
N PRO A 104 -8.31 -8.00 -4.02
CA PRO A 104 -8.45 -9.15 -4.91
C PRO A 104 -9.77 -9.13 -5.70
N GLY A 105 -9.68 -9.24 -7.02
CA GLY A 105 -10.83 -9.14 -7.94
C GLY A 105 -11.10 -7.72 -8.46
N GLY A 106 -10.49 -6.70 -7.86
CA GLY A 106 -10.56 -5.31 -8.32
C GLY A 106 -9.74 -5.04 -9.59
N SER A 107 -10.10 -3.94 -10.27
CA SER A 107 -9.49 -3.50 -11.53
C SER A 107 -7.99 -3.19 -11.42
N GLN A 108 -7.54 -2.77 -10.24
CA GLN A 108 -6.17 -2.42 -9.87
C GLN A 108 -5.53 -3.43 -8.91
N SER A 109 -6.07 -4.65 -8.79
CA SER A 109 -5.57 -5.70 -7.88
C SER A 109 -4.07 -6.03 -8.04
N TYR A 110 -3.49 -5.80 -9.21
CA TYR A 110 -2.06 -6.02 -9.47
C TYR A 110 -1.16 -4.81 -9.19
N PHE A 111 -1.72 -3.66 -8.80
CA PHE A 111 -0.97 -2.42 -8.59
C PHE A 111 0.18 -2.61 -7.59
N ALA A 112 -0.13 -3.08 -6.38
CA ALA A 112 0.86 -3.22 -5.31
C ALA A 112 2.00 -4.17 -5.71
N THR A 113 1.69 -5.30 -6.36
CA THR A 113 2.72 -6.23 -6.84
C THR A 113 3.59 -5.63 -7.94
N LYS A 114 3.02 -4.86 -8.87
CA LYS A 114 3.76 -4.18 -9.94
C LYS A 114 4.67 -3.09 -9.38
N ALA A 115 4.13 -2.23 -8.51
CA ALA A 115 4.87 -1.17 -7.83
C ALA A 115 6.03 -1.74 -7.01
N PHE A 116 5.78 -2.77 -6.19
CA PHE A 116 6.83 -3.42 -5.40
C PHE A 116 7.96 -3.97 -6.28
N LYS A 117 7.63 -4.68 -7.38
CA LYS A 117 8.66 -5.20 -8.31
C LYS A 117 9.52 -4.09 -8.90
N GLN A 118 8.90 -2.98 -9.31
CA GLN A 118 9.61 -1.82 -9.86
C GLN A 118 10.51 -1.16 -8.81
N PHE A 119 9.99 -0.93 -7.60
CA PHE A 119 10.75 -0.31 -6.53
C PHE A 119 11.87 -1.22 -6.03
N TYR A 120 11.64 -2.51 -5.87
CA TYR A 120 12.66 -3.46 -5.44
C TYR A 120 13.82 -3.58 -6.44
N LYS A 121 13.51 -3.58 -7.74
CA LYS A 121 14.52 -3.47 -8.80
C LYS A 121 15.35 -2.20 -8.66
N LYS A 122 14.69 -1.05 -8.43
CA LYS A 122 15.34 0.25 -8.29
C LYS A 122 16.20 0.36 -7.03
N THR A 123 15.70 -0.09 -5.87
CA THR A 123 16.39 0.02 -4.57
C THR A 123 17.45 -1.06 -4.39
N GLY A 124 17.20 -2.26 -4.90
CA GLY A 124 18.10 -3.41 -4.78
C GLY A 124 19.18 -3.46 -5.86
N GLY A 125 19.02 -2.74 -6.98
CA GLY A 125 19.91 -2.82 -8.13
C GLY A 125 19.90 -4.23 -8.75
N VAL A 126 18.72 -4.79 -8.97
CA VAL A 126 18.47 -6.16 -9.47
C VAL A 126 17.60 -6.20 -10.71
#